data_AF-A0AAQ3XDZ9-F1
#
_entry.id   AF-A0AAQ3XDZ9-F1
#
_cell.length_a   1.000
_cell.length_b   1.000
_cell.length_c   1.000
_cell.angle_alpha   90.00
_cell.angle_beta   90.00
_cell.angle_gamma   90.00
#
_symmetry.space_group_name_H-M   'P 1'
#
loop_
_entity.id
_entity.type
_entity.pdbx_description
1 polymer ?
#
loop_
_entity_poly.entity_id
_entity_poly.type
_entity_poly.pdbx_seq_one_letter_code
_entity_poly.pdbx_strand_id
1 'polypeptide(L)'
;MVGHHSSKTIKSKKEDDIGKHLQKVLIDCGLKVMAVTIDNASANDSDINYLRRQMNSLKTNIALDKYLHIRCAVHIVNLIVQDGLKDVDISIKGVFAVVRFIKNGISRLVKFKECAALEKADIKAFLSLDVCTRWNSTYDMLKVTCAYKKVFTRYAEEDPYCTIELISDKGPGVPDEQD
;
A
#
# COMPACT_ATOMS: atom_id res chain seq x y z
N MET A 1 26.84 -20.42 -2.42
CA MET A 1 26.77 -19.59 -3.64
C MET A 1 25.89 -18.40 -3.34
N VAL A 2 26.48 -17.21 -3.26
CA VAL A 2 25.76 -15.96 -3.01
C VAL A 2 25.24 -15.46 -4.35
N GLY A 3 23.91 -15.50 -4.54
CA GLY A 3 23.28 -14.94 -5.74
C GLY A 3 23.45 -13.43 -5.74
N HIS A 4 24.21 -12.91 -6.70
CA HIS A 4 24.26 -11.47 -6.96
C HIS A 4 22.90 -11.02 -7.49
N HIS A 5 22.08 -10.41 -6.64
CA HIS A 5 20.88 -9.70 -7.06
C HIS A 5 21.30 -8.36 -7.69
N SER A 6 21.36 -8.30 -9.02
CA SER A 6 21.45 -7.04 -9.75
C SER A 6 20.03 -6.46 -9.89
N SER A 7 19.74 -5.39 -9.15
CA SER A 7 18.48 -4.66 -9.29
C SER A 7 18.65 -3.54 -10.32
N LYS A 8 17.96 -3.65 -11.46
CA LYS A 8 17.85 -2.59 -12.47
C LYS A 8 16.50 -1.90 -12.31
N THR A 9 16.50 -0.62 -11.96
CA THR A 9 15.28 0.19 -11.86
C THR A 9 14.91 0.76 -13.23
N ILE A 10 13.71 0.46 -13.73
CA ILE A 10 13.21 0.95 -15.02
C ILE A 10 12.20 2.07 -14.77
N LYS A 11 12.39 3.22 -15.43
CA LYS A 11 11.42 4.33 -15.47
C LYS A 11 10.62 4.24 -16.79
N SER A 12 9.59 3.39 -16.87
CA SER A 12 8.59 3.48 -17.95
C SER A 12 7.17 3.33 -17.39
N LYS A 13 6.24 4.10 -17.94
CA LYS A 13 4.87 4.31 -17.48
C LYS A 13 3.82 3.75 -18.47
N LYS A 14 4.24 2.96 -19.47
CA LYS A 14 3.36 2.23 -20.37
C LYS A 14 3.47 0.74 -20.09
N GLU A 15 2.34 0.11 -19.79
CA GLU A 15 2.20 -1.33 -19.52
C GLU A 15 2.96 -2.16 -20.57
N ASP A 16 2.73 -1.87 -21.86
CA ASP A 16 3.33 -2.54 -23.01
C ASP A 16 4.88 -2.50 -23.13
N ASP A 17 5.58 -1.71 -22.32
CA ASP A 17 7.04 -1.60 -22.33
C ASP A 17 7.71 -2.60 -21.39
N ILE A 18 7.04 -3.03 -20.31
CA ILE A 18 7.62 -3.89 -19.28
C ILE A 18 7.82 -5.30 -19.85
N GLY A 19 6.80 -5.86 -20.50
CA GLY A 19 6.89 -7.17 -21.15
C GLY A 19 8.00 -7.23 -22.21
N LYS A 20 8.14 -6.18 -23.03
CA LYS A 20 9.19 -6.07 -24.06
C LYS A 20 10.59 -5.98 -23.45
N HIS A 21 10.74 -5.20 -22.39
CA HIS A 21 12.03 -5.06 -21.71
C HIS A 21 12.45 -6.37 -21.04
N LEU A 22 11.52 -7.05 -20.37
CA LEU A 22 11.78 -8.34 -19.74
C LEU A 22 12.14 -9.39 -20.79
N GLN A 23 11.43 -9.44 -21.92
CA GLN A 23 11.80 -10.31 -23.04
C GLN A 23 13.24 -10.06 -23.48
N LYS A 24 13.62 -8.80 -23.71
CA LYS A 24 14.98 -8.45 -24.14
C LYS A 24 16.02 -8.95 -23.13
N VAL A 25 15.81 -8.70 -21.85
CA VAL A 25 16.72 -9.14 -20.78
C VAL A 25 16.85 -10.67 -20.77
N LEU A 26 15.75 -11.41 -20.92
CA LEU A 26 15.76 -12.87 -20.92
C LEU A 26 16.53 -13.44 -22.11
N ILE A 27 16.37 -12.85 -23.30
CA ILE A 27 17.10 -13.23 -24.52
C ILE A 27 18.59 -12.91 -24.37
N ASP A 28 18.92 -11.67 -23.99
CA ASP A 28 20.31 -11.20 -23.84
C ASP A 28 21.07 -12.04 -22.80
N CYS A 29 20.37 -12.56 -21.78
CA CYS A 29 20.96 -13.42 -20.76
C CYS A 29 20.92 -14.92 -21.09
N GLY A 30 20.27 -15.34 -22.18
CA GLY A 30 20.10 -16.76 -22.54
C GLY A 30 19.31 -17.58 -21.52
N LEU A 31 18.45 -16.93 -20.73
CA LEU A 31 17.75 -17.55 -19.61
C LEU A 31 16.46 -18.24 -20.07
N LYS A 32 16.21 -19.42 -19.50
CA LYS A 32 14.91 -20.09 -19.57
C LYS A 32 14.09 -19.74 -18.33
N VAL A 33 12.79 -19.55 -18.51
CA VAL A 33 11.90 -19.07 -17.45
C VAL A 33 10.95 -20.18 -17.02
N MET A 34 10.83 -20.37 -15.71
CA MET A 34 9.87 -21.29 -15.10
C MET A 34 8.65 -20.54 -14.55
N ALA A 35 8.87 -19.42 -13.85
CA ALA A 35 7.83 -18.64 -13.21
C ALA A 35 8.17 -17.14 -13.20
N VAL A 36 7.13 -16.30 -13.25
CA VAL A 36 7.20 -14.85 -13.04
C VAL A 36 6.27 -14.50 -11.89
N THR A 37 6.79 -13.77 -10.91
CA THR A 37 6.01 -13.24 -9.78
C THR A 37 5.87 -11.74 -9.91
N ILE A 38 4.63 -11.25 -9.94
CA ILE A 38 4.32 -9.82 -9.99
C ILE A 38 3.45 -9.47 -8.77
N ASP A 39 3.63 -8.26 -8.26
CA ASP A 39 3.02 -7.74 -7.03
C ASP A 39 1.53 -7.39 -7.18
N ASN A 40 1.07 -7.05 -8.38
CA ASN A 40 -0.34 -6.83 -8.71
C ASN A 40 -0.75 -7.61 -9.97
N ALA A 41 -1.49 -8.70 -9.80
CA ALA A 41 -1.85 -9.60 -10.89
C ALA A 41 -2.72 -8.89 -11.96
N SER A 42 -3.77 -8.17 -11.54
CA SER A 42 -4.76 -7.62 -12.49
C SER A 42 -4.22 -6.49 -13.36
N ALA A 43 -3.35 -5.63 -12.82
CA ALA A 43 -2.76 -4.53 -13.60
C ALA A 43 -1.74 -5.02 -14.65
N ASN A 44 -1.23 -6.26 -14.51
CA ASN A 44 -0.14 -6.78 -15.34
C ASN A 44 -0.55 -8.01 -16.17
N ASP A 45 -1.83 -8.35 -16.22
CA ASP A 45 -2.33 -9.51 -16.97
C ASP A 45 -2.02 -9.39 -18.47
N SER A 46 -2.05 -8.19 -19.04
CA SER A 46 -1.67 -7.89 -20.42
C SER A 46 -0.20 -8.24 -20.70
N ASP A 47 0.70 -7.80 -19.82
CA ASP A 47 2.14 -8.07 -19.88
C ASP A 47 2.48 -9.55 -19.72
N ILE A 48 1.80 -10.24 -18.79
CA ILE A 48 1.97 -11.68 -18.61
C ILE A 48 1.51 -12.45 -19.84
N ASN A 49 0.39 -12.05 -20.45
CA ASN A 49 -0.10 -12.66 -21.69
C ASN A 49 0.83 -12.39 -22.88
N TYR A 50 1.46 -11.21 -22.94
CA TYR A 50 2.51 -10.92 -23.90
C TYR A 50 3.72 -11.83 -23.70
N LEU A 51 4.25 -11.89 -22.48
CA LEU A 51 5.40 -12.71 -22.12
C LEU A 51 5.15 -14.19 -22.40
N ARG A 52 3.97 -14.70 -22.03
CA ARG A 52 3.53 -16.07 -22.31
C ARG A 52 3.64 -16.40 -23.79
N ARG A 53 3.07 -15.56 -24.66
CA ARG A 53 3.12 -15.74 -26.12
C ARG A 53 4.57 -15.77 -26.64
N GLN A 54 5.41 -14.86 -26.17
CA GLN A 54 6.80 -14.78 -26.62
C GLN A 54 7.64 -15.98 -26.15
N MET A 55 7.52 -16.40 -24.90
CA MET A 55 8.30 -17.53 -24.38
C MET A 55 7.91 -18.87 -24.98
N ASN A 56 6.63 -19.05 -25.31
CA ASN A 56 6.18 -20.23 -26.06
C ASN A 56 6.74 -20.25 -27.48
N SER A 57 6.70 -19.10 -28.17
CA SER A 57 7.29 -18.96 -29.50
C SER A 57 8.79 -19.28 -29.49
N LEU A 58 9.51 -18.82 -28.47
CA LEU A 58 10.95 -19.02 -28.32
C LEU A 58 11.34 -20.37 -27.70
N LYS A 59 10.38 -21.21 -27.28
CA LYS A 59 10.60 -22.46 -26.54
C LYS A 59 11.49 -22.30 -25.29
N THR A 60 11.41 -21.15 -24.64
CA THR A 60 12.20 -20.82 -23.44
C THR A 60 11.43 -21.05 -22.14
N ASN A 61 10.16 -21.45 -22.23
CA ASN A 61 9.35 -21.83 -21.06
C ASN A 61 9.65 -23.27 -20.62
N ILE A 62 10.07 -23.44 -19.36
CA ILE A 62 10.46 -24.74 -18.79
C ILE A 62 9.24 -25.61 -18.43
N ALA A 63 8.07 -25.00 -18.18
CA ALA A 63 6.91 -25.67 -17.61
C ALA A 63 5.61 -25.53 -18.43
N LEU A 64 5.71 -25.28 -19.74
CA LEU A 64 4.54 -25.13 -20.64
C LEU A 64 3.48 -24.20 -20.05
N ASP A 65 3.92 -23.03 -19.56
CA ASP A 65 3.10 -21.99 -18.93
C ASP A 65 2.43 -22.31 -17.60
N LYS A 66 2.51 -23.55 -17.09
CA LYS A 66 1.79 -23.98 -15.88
C LYS A 66 2.07 -23.12 -14.66
N TYR A 67 3.28 -22.60 -14.52
CA TYR A 67 3.73 -21.81 -13.37
C TYR A 67 4.12 -20.38 -13.73
N LEU A 68 3.75 -19.92 -14.93
CA LEU A 68 4.28 -18.66 -15.43
C LEU A 68 3.77 -17.46 -14.64
N HIS A 69 2.54 -17.52 -14.12
CA HIS A 69 1.97 -16.48 -13.27
C HIS A 69 1.75 -17.02 -11.85
N ILE A 70 2.55 -16.54 -10.91
CA ILE A 70 2.36 -16.80 -9.48
C ILE A 70 2.19 -15.45 -8.80
N ARG A 71 1.16 -15.30 -7.94
CA ARG A 71 0.99 -14.07 -7.16
C ARG A 71 2.16 -13.92 -6.19
N CYS A 72 2.64 -12.69 -6.00
CA CYS A 72 3.65 -12.42 -5.00
C CYS A 72 3.18 -12.84 -3.59
N ALA A 73 4.05 -13.48 -2.81
CA ALA A 73 3.73 -13.85 -1.41
C ALA A 73 3.31 -12.64 -0.57
N VAL A 74 3.93 -11.47 -0.82
CA VAL A 74 3.56 -10.20 -0.16
C VAL A 74 2.13 -9.79 -0.51
N HIS A 75 1.69 -10.02 -1.75
CA HIS A 75 0.31 -9.76 -2.17
C HIS A 75 -0.68 -10.70 -1.48
N ILE A 76 -0.33 -11.98 -1.35
CA ILE A 76 -1.16 -12.96 -0.61
C ILE A 76 -1.30 -12.54 0.86
N VAL A 77 -0.20 -12.13 1.50
CA VAL A 77 -0.23 -11.62 2.88
C VAL A 77 -1.10 -10.37 2.97
N ASN A 78 -1.00 -9.44 2.02
CA ASN A 78 -1.87 -8.27 1.98
C ASN A 78 -3.36 -8.66 1.93
N LEU A 79 -3.73 -9.62 1.08
CA LEU A 79 -5.11 -10.09 1.00
C LEU A 79 -5.60 -10.71 2.32
N ILE A 80 -4.76 -11.52 2.98
CA ILE A 80 -5.11 -12.13 4.28
C ILE A 80 -5.30 -11.06 5.35
N VAL A 81 -4.39 -10.09 5.43
CA VAL A 81 -4.48 -8.99 6.39
C VAL A 81 -5.73 -8.17 6.14
N GLN A 82 -5.97 -7.75 4.89
CA GLN A 82 -7.15 -6.96 4.53
C GLN A 82 -8.45 -7.70 4.85
N ASP A 83 -8.50 -9.01 4.62
CA ASP A 83 -9.67 -9.82 4.97
C ASP A 83 -9.90 -9.87 6.49
N GLY A 84 -8.84 -10.08 7.27
CA GLY A 84 -8.92 -10.09 8.73
C GLY A 84 -9.25 -8.73 9.36
N LEU A 85 -8.99 -7.61 8.67
CA LEU A 85 -9.32 -6.27 9.15
C LEU A 85 -10.81 -5.93 8.96
N LYS A 86 -11.56 -6.66 8.12
CA LYS A 86 -13.00 -6.42 7.89
C LYS A 86 -13.82 -6.52 9.16
N ASP A 87 -13.43 -7.40 10.09
CA ASP A 87 -14.15 -7.61 11.35
C ASP A 87 -14.03 -6.43 12.33
N VAL A 88 -13.01 -5.58 12.16
CA VAL A 88 -12.74 -4.41 13.00
C VAL A 88 -12.78 -3.09 12.21
N ASP A 89 -13.36 -3.14 11.01
CA ASP A 89 -13.34 -2.10 10.00
C ASP A 89 -13.86 -0.75 10.53
N ILE A 90 -14.97 -0.75 11.29
CA ILE A 90 -15.59 0.48 11.82
C ILE A 90 -14.62 1.27 12.72
N SER A 91 -13.92 0.59 13.64
CA SER A 91 -13.01 1.26 14.57
C SER A 91 -11.76 1.78 13.85
N ILE A 92 -11.26 1.01 12.89
CA ILE A 92 -10.11 1.40 12.08
C ILE A 92 -10.45 2.58 11.18
N LYS A 93 -11.62 2.57 10.54
CA LYS A 93 -12.16 3.68 9.75
C LYS A 93 -12.31 4.96 10.56
N GLY A 94 -12.77 4.86 11.81
CA GLY A 94 -12.82 6.02 12.72
C GLY A 94 -11.43 6.63 12.96
N VAL A 95 -10.43 5.80 13.28
CA VAL A 95 -9.05 6.27 13.44
C VAL A 95 -8.51 6.87 12.14
N PHE A 96 -8.72 6.20 11.02
CA PHE A 96 -8.30 6.66 9.71
C PHE A 96 -8.90 8.03 9.37
N ALA A 97 -10.19 8.22 9.64
CA ALA A 97 -10.90 9.47 9.39
C ALA A 97 -10.31 10.64 10.21
N VAL A 98 -10.00 10.43 11.49
CA VAL A 98 -9.34 11.45 12.34
C VAL A 98 -7.94 11.79 11.81
N VAL A 99 -7.14 10.77 11.46
CA VAL A 99 -5.79 10.98 10.91
C VAL A 99 -5.85 11.72 9.57
N ARG A 100 -6.80 11.35 8.69
CA ARG A 100 -7.07 12.02 7.40
C ARG A 100 -7.47 13.48 7.61
N PHE A 101 -8.38 13.74 8.55
CA PHE A 101 -8.85 15.08 8.89
C PHE A 101 -7.71 16.02 9.30
N ILE A 102 -6.82 15.56 10.19
CA ILE A 102 -5.68 16.35 10.67
C ILE A 102 -4.68 16.61 9.54
N LYS A 103 -4.38 15.59 8.72
CA LYS A 103 -3.39 15.69 7.64
C LYS A 103 -3.84 16.56 6.47
N ASN A 104 -5.14 16.65 6.22
CA ASN A 104 -5.69 17.41 5.09
C ASN A 104 -5.67 18.93 5.31
N GLY A 105 -5.42 19.41 6.53
CA GLY A 105 -5.35 20.84 6.84
C GLY A 105 -4.02 21.26 7.46
N ILE A 106 -3.34 22.25 6.88
CA ILE A 106 -2.08 22.78 7.45
C ILE A 106 -2.31 23.33 8.85
N SER A 107 -3.38 24.11 9.06
CA SER A 107 -3.75 24.66 10.37
C SER A 107 -4.07 23.56 11.40
N ARG A 108 -4.82 22.53 10.99
CA ARG A 108 -5.16 21.36 11.80
C ARG A 108 -3.90 20.60 12.23
N LEU A 109 -2.97 20.38 11.29
CA LEU A 109 -1.69 19.74 11.56
C LEU A 109 -0.79 20.56 12.50
N VAL A 110 -0.77 21.89 12.35
CA VAL A 110 -0.02 22.79 13.25
C VAL A 110 -0.58 22.69 14.67
N LYS A 111 -1.90 22.81 14.83
CA LYS A 111 -2.57 22.69 16.13
C LYS A 111 -2.35 21.31 16.77
N PHE A 112 -2.39 20.24 15.98
CA PHE A 112 -2.06 18.90 16.48
C PHE A 112 -0.62 18.81 17.00
N LYS A 113 0.36 19.46 16.33
CA LYS A 113 1.74 19.52 16.81
C LYS A 113 1.88 20.35 18.09
N GLU A 114 1.10 21.41 18.24
CA GLU A 114 1.04 22.20 19.49
C GLU A 114 0.50 21.35 20.65
N CYS A 115 -0.61 20.63 20.44
CA CYS A 115 -1.13 19.65 21.39
C CYS A 115 -0.07 18.59 21.76
N ALA A 116 0.69 18.09 20.78
CA ALA A 116 1.73 17.10 21.01
C ALA A 116 2.88 17.65 21.89
N ALA A 117 3.26 18.92 21.68
CA ALA A 117 4.26 19.59 22.48
C ALA A 117 3.79 19.78 23.93
N LEU A 118 2.52 20.16 24.12
CA LEU A 118 1.95 20.38 25.46
C LEU A 118 1.79 19.08 26.26
N GLU A 119 1.47 17.97 25.59
CA GLU A 119 1.46 16.62 26.18
C GLU A 119 2.87 16.03 26.42
N LYS A 120 3.93 16.76 26.05
CA LYS A 120 5.32 16.32 26.11
C LYS A 120 5.51 14.94 25.45
N ALA A 121 4.79 14.70 24.36
CA ALA A 121 4.88 13.45 23.63
C ALA A 121 6.27 13.37 22.96
N ASP A 122 7.17 12.56 23.52
CA ASP A 122 8.50 12.28 22.93
C ASP A 122 8.36 11.30 21.76
N ILE A 123 7.72 11.75 20.69
CA ILE A 123 7.39 10.91 19.56
C ILE A 123 7.79 11.63 18.27
N LYS A 124 8.80 11.07 17.60
CA LYS A 124 9.35 11.53 16.31
C LYS A 124 8.58 10.98 15.10
N ALA A 125 7.53 10.18 15.33
CA ALA A 125 6.83 9.44 14.29
C ALA A 125 5.79 10.33 13.59
N PHE A 126 5.82 10.34 12.26
CA PHE A 126 4.82 11.05 11.46
C PHE A 126 3.50 10.28 11.43
N LEU A 127 2.38 11.01 11.45
CA LEU A 127 1.06 10.45 11.13
C LEU A 127 1.09 9.90 9.69
N SER A 128 1.10 8.58 9.54
CA SER A 128 0.94 7.89 8.25
C SER A 128 -0.52 7.55 8.01
N LEU A 129 -0.97 7.67 6.77
CA LEU A 129 -2.29 7.15 6.37
C LEU A 129 -2.13 5.68 5.98
N ASP A 130 -3.21 4.94 6.19
CA ASP A 130 -3.31 3.57 5.68
C ASP A 130 -3.22 3.54 4.15
N VAL A 131 -2.66 2.45 3.61
CA VAL A 131 -2.48 2.19 2.18
C VAL A 131 -2.88 0.75 1.92
N CYS A 132 -4.09 0.53 1.39
CA CYS A 132 -4.70 -0.80 1.25
C CYS A 132 -3.86 -1.84 0.46
N THR A 133 -2.91 -1.38 -0.37
CA THR A 133 -1.99 -2.24 -1.13
C THR A 133 -0.74 -2.66 -0.36
N ARG A 134 -0.54 -2.14 0.86
CA ARG A 134 0.63 -2.39 1.70
C ARG A 134 0.21 -3.03 3.02
N TRP A 135 0.54 -4.31 3.20
CA TRP A 135 0.05 -5.13 4.31
C TRP A 135 0.34 -4.59 5.73
N ASN A 136 1.35 -3.73 5.91
CA ASN A 136 1.74 -3.21 7.23
C ASN A 136 1.27 -1.78 7.50
N SER A 137 0.61 -1.10 6.56
CA SER A 137 0.26 0.32 6.72
C SER A 137 -0.78 0.58 7.80
N THR A 138 -1.80 -0.28 7.93
CA THR A 138 -2.81 -0.16 9.00
C THR A 138 -2.15 -0.30 10.36
N TYR A 139 -1.25 -1.27 10.51
CA TYR A 139 -0.47 -1.46 11.73
C TYR A 139 0.40 -0.24 12.05
N ASP A 140 1.13 0.29 11.06
CA ASP A 140 1.98 1.47 11.25
C ASP A 140 1.15 2.69 11.69
N MET A 141 -0.01 2.92 11.06
CA MET A 141 -0.96 3.97 11.47
C MET A 141 -1.43 3.75 12.91
N LEU A 142 -1.94 2.57 13.24
CA LEU A 142 -2.48 2.28 14.57
C LEU A 142 -1.41 2.37 15.66
N LYS A 143 -0.18 1.92 15.38
CA LYS A 143 0.95 2.01 16.30
C LYS A 143 1.27 3.47 16.64
N VAL A 144 1.29 4.34 15.63
CA VAL A 144 1.49 5.78 15.83
C VAL A 144 0.31 6.39 16.59
N THR A 145 -0.92 6.10 16.17
CA THR A 145 -2.13 6.63 16.82
C THR A 145 -2.20 6.25 18.30
N CYS A 146 -1.87 5.00 18.64
CA CYS A 146 -1.82 4.53 20.03
C CYS A 146 -0.79 5.32 20.86
N ALA A 147 0.38 5.61 20.29
CA ALA A 147 1.40 6.40 20.96
C ALA A 147 0.95 7.86 21.18
N TYR A 148 0.17 8.42 20.25
CA TYR A 148 -0.38 9.77 20.33
C TYR A 148 -1.74 9.86 21.06
N LYS A 149 -2.21 8.80 21.74
CA LYS A 149 -3.56 8.75 22.33
C LYS A 149 -3.93 9.99 23.15
N LYS A 150 -3.05 10.46 24.05
CA LYS A 150 -3.28 11.66 24.87
C LYS A 150 -3.37 12.94 24.03
N VAL A 151 -2.57 13.03 22.97
CA VAL A 151 -2.57 14.16 22.04
C VAL A 151 -3.88 14.23 21.27
N PHE A 152 -4.40 13.09 20.81
CA PHE A 152 -5.71 13.03 20.16
C PHE A 152 -6.85 13.43 21.11
N THR A 153 -6.79 13.01 22.38
CA THR A 153 -7.78 13.42 23.39
C THR A 153 -7.76 14.94 23.58
N ARG A 154 -6.58 15.55 23.78
CA ARG A 154 -6.45 17.00 23.89
C ARG A 154 -6.90 17.73 22.63
N TYR A 155 -6.51 17.23 21.46
CA TYR A 155 -6.89 17.84 20.18
C TYR A 155 -8.42 17.90 20.02
N ALA A 156 -9.14 16.85 20.45
CA ALA A 156 -10.61 16.82 20.40
C ALA A 156 -11.26 17.81 21.38
N GLU A 157 -10.63 18.11 22.53
CA GLU A 157 -11.09 19.14 23.47
C GLU A 157 -10.88 20.55 22.93
N GLU A 158 -9.74 20.78 22.25
CA GLU A 158 -9.40 22.09 21.69
C GLU A 158 -10.09 22.38 20.35
N ASP A 159 -10.46 21.35 19.57
CA ASP A 159 -11.08 21.46 18.25
C ASP A 159 -12.39 20.64 18.17
N PRO A 160 -13.52 21.16 18.71
CA PRO A 160 -14.81 20.48 18.69
C PRO A 160 -15.32 20.15 17.27
N TYR A 161 -14.84 20.90 16.26
CA TYR A 161 -15.18 20.65 14.86
C TYR A 161 -14.64 19.33 14.35
N CYS A 162 -13.54 18.80 14.94
CA CYS A 162 -13.03 17.47 14.61
C CYS A 162 -14.10 16.40 14.85
N THR A 163 -14.76 16.43 16.02
CA THR A 163 -15.81 15.46 16.38
C THR A 163 -17.08 15.69 15.56
N ILE A 164 -17.45 16.96 15.30
CA ILE A 164 -18.66 17.30 14.55
C ILE A 164 -18.55 16.93 13.06
N GLU A 165 -17.43 17.24 12.40
CA GLU A 165 -17.22 16.91 10.98
C GLU A 165 -17.12 15.40 10.75
N LEU A 166 -16.55 14.65 11.70
CA LEU A 166 -16.41 13.20 11.60
C LEU A 166 -17.69 12.41 11.92
N ILE A 167 -18.63 12.99 12.68
CA ILE A 167 -19.93 12.39 13.01
C ILE A 167 -21.02 12.82 12.02
N SER A 168 -20.85 13.94 11.31
CA SER A 168 -21.83 14.37 10.31
C SER A 168 -21.81 13.43 9.10
N ASP A 169 -22.96 12.87 8.71
CA ASP A 169 -23.15 11.96 7.56
C ASP A 169 -22.64 12.49 6.19
N LYS A 170 -22.11 13.73 6.13
CA LYS A 170 -21.62 14.41 4.92
C LYS A 170 -20.32 15.19 5.13
N GLY A 171 -19.58 14.95 6.20
CA GLY A 171 -18.34 15.66 6.48
C GLY A 171 -17.14 15.19 5.64
N PRO A 172 -16.16 16.06 5.33
CA PRO A 172 -14.93 15.66 4.66
C PRO A 172 -14.12 14.73 5.58
N GLY A 173 -14.20 13.42 5.35
CA GLY A 173 -13.52 12.41 6.17
C GLY A 173 -14.33 11.15 6.49
N VAL A 174 -15.64 11.14 6.22
CA VAL A 174 -16.48 9.94 6.31
C VAL A 174 -16.05 8.91 5.24
N PRO A 175 -15.84 7.63 5.58
CA PRO A 175 -15.60 6.58 4.58
C PRO A 175 -16.81 6.46 3.66
N ASP A 176 -16.62 6.59 2.36
CA ASP A 176 -17.67 6.29 1.38
C ASP A 176 -17.67 4.80 1.01
N GLU A 177 -18.66 4.36 0.24
CA GLU A 177 -18.74 2.95 -0.23
C GLU A 177 -17.59 2.55 -1.19
N GLN A 178 -16.71 3.50 -1.54
CA GLN A 178 -15.58 3.36 -2.45
C GLN A 178 -14.23 3.42 -1.71
N ASP A 179 -14.21 3.78 -0.41
CA ASP A 179 -13.05 3.78 0.52
C ASP A 179 -12.75 2.37 1.09
#